data_AF-A0A1M3KIM7-F1
#
_entry.id   AF-A0A1M3KIM7-F1
#
_cell.length_a   1.000
_cell.length_b   1.000
_cell.length_c   1.000
_cell.angle_alpha   90.00
_cell.angle_beta   90.00
_cell.angle_gamma   90.00
#
_symmetry.space_group_name_H-M   'P 1'
#
loop_
_entity.id
_entity.type
_entity.pdbx_description
1 polymer ?
#
loop_
_entity_poly.entity_id
_entity_poly.type
_entity_poly.pdbx_seq_one_letter_code
_entity_poly.pdbx_strand_id
1 'polypeptide(L)'
;MIYMAVMASELYLKCMVYKVHRHVPHHHVLEKLFNSLPADLKALIISRWDAEMTTTFKRELEWATQNFPHPIDTSFVGALRGASRANEELRYIWEGRDDSYTLLQNLPRMLQDIILNDLGGEKWLEWDPPLPKAPTR
;
A
#
# COMPACT_ATOMS: atom_id res chain seq x y z
N MET A 1 -11.36 -4.00 8.43
CA MET A 1 -11.00 -5.33 7.86
C MET A 1 -9.63 -5.23 7.18
N ILE A 2 -8.59 -5.70 7.86
CA ILE A 2 -7.17 -5.47 7.52
C ILE A 2 -6.76 -6.16 6.21
N TYR A 3 -7.19 -7.41 6.01
CA TYR A 3 -6.84 -8.21 4.85
C TYR A 3 -7.22 -7.53 3.52
N MET A 4 -8.45 -7.05 3.40
CA MET A 4 -8.93 -6.39 2.18
C MET A 4 -8.16 -5.10 1.89
N ALA A 5 -7.80 -4.34 2.93
CA ALA A 5 -7.01 -3.13 2.75
C ALA A 5 -5.60 -3.47 2.22
N VAL A 6 -4.94 -4.47 2.81
CA VAL A 6 -3.61 -4.91 2.35
C VAL A 6 -3.66 -5.41 0.90
N MET A 7 -4.63 -6.26 0.56
CA MET A 7 -4.79 -6.79 -0.80
C MET A 7 -5.05 -5.68 -1.82
N ALA A 8 -5.92 -4.72 -1.49
CA ALA A 8 -6.20 -3.60 -2.38
C ALA A 8 -4.98 -2.67 -2.53
N SER A 9 -4.27 -2.36 -1.45
CA SER A 9 -3.02 -1.59 -1.51
C SER A 9 -1.95 -2.31 -2.34
N GLU A 10 -1.83 -3.63 -2.21
CA GLU A 10 -0.92 -4.43 -3.04
C GLU A 10 -1.25 -4.26 -4.53
N LEU A 11 -2.52 -4.40 -4.89
CA LEU A 11 -2.98 -4.27 -6.27
C LEU A 11 -2.69 -2.87 -6.82
N TYR A 12 -3.03 -1.81 -6.09
CA TYR A 12 -2.77 -0.44 -6.54
C TYR A 12 -1.28 -0.14 -6.69
N LEU A 13 -0.44 -0.57 -5.74
CA LEU A 13 1.01 -0.42 -5.86
C LEU A 13 1.54 -1.18 -7.08
N LYS A 14 1.07 -2.42 -7.34
CA LYS A 14 1.45 -3.17 -8.55
C LYS A 14 1.05 -2.45 -9.84
N CYS A 15 -0.13 -1.85 -9.88
CA CYS A 15 -0.56 -1.03 -11.03
C CYS A 15 0.37 0.17 -11.24
N MET A 16 0.76 0.88 -10.17
CA MET A 16 1.72 1.98 -10.24
C MET A 16 3.10 1.51 -10.75
N VAL A 17 3.62 0.39 -10.23
CA VAL A 17 4.89 -0.20 -10.68
C VAL A 17 4.81 -0.57 -12.16
N TYR A 18 3.73 -1.21 -12.59
CA TYR A 18 3.52 -1.58 -13.98
C TYR A 18 3.46 -0.36 -14.91
N LYS A 19 2.85 0.75 -14.49
CA LYS A 19 2.81 1.98 -15.28
C LYS A 19 4.21 2.53 -15.57
N VAL A 20 5.09 2.48 -14.57
CA VAL A 20 6.45 3.02 -14.67
C VAL A 20 7.37 2.06 -15.44
N HIS A 21 7.38 0.78 -15.04
CA HIS A 21 8.40 -0.19 -15.47
C HIS A 21 7.93 -1.16 -16.54
N ARG A 22 6.63 -1.16 -16.87
CA ARG A 22 5.99 -2.09 -17.82
C ARG A 22 6.15 -3.57 -17.44
N HIS A 23 6.38 -3.84 -16.17
CA HIS A 23 6.46 -5.19 -15.60
C HIS A 23 5.64 -5.27 -14.31
N VAL A 24 4.90 -6.36 -14.13
CA VAL A 24 4.17 -6.62 -12.89
C VAL A 24 5.05 -7.45 -11.94
N PRO A 25 5.48 -6.89 -10.80
CA PRO A 25 6.32 -7.61 -9.87
C PRO A 25 5.58 -8.80 -9.23
N HIS A 26 6.30 -9.90 -9.03
CA HIS A 26 5.73 -11.15 -8.48
C HIS A 26 5.62 -11.17 -6.95
N HIS A 27 6.31 -10.29 -6.22
CA HIS A 27 6.27 -10.29 -4.75
C HIS A 27 5.05 -9.53 -4.19
N HIS A 28 4.67 -9.88 -2.96
CA HIS A 28 3.50 -9.34 -2.25
C HIS A 28 3.85 -8.33 -1.15
N VAL A 29 5.15 -8.14 -0.88
CA VAL A 29 5.61 -7.25 0.19
C VAL A 29 5.40 -5.79 -0.20
N LEU A 30 4.51 -5.08 0.51
CA LEU A 30 4.10 -3.72 0.17
C LEU A 30 5.28 -2.74 0.14
N GLU A 31 6.18 -2.83 1.12
CA GLU A 31 7.38 -1.99 1.18
C GLU A 31 8.26 -2.17 -0.08
N LYS A 32 8.44 -3.40 -0.55
CA LYS A 32 9.23 -3.67 -1.76
C LYS A 32 8.55 -3.08 -3.00
N LEU A 33 7.21 -3.17 -3.07
CA LEU A 33 6.44 -2.58 -4.16
C LEU A 33 6.61 -1.06 -4.17
N PHE A 34 6.43 -0.42 -3.01
CA PHE A 34 6.62 1.02 -2.85
C PHE A 34 8.04 1.47 -3.20
N ASN A 35 9.07 0.77 -2.71
CA ASN A 35 10.46 1.14 -2.95
C ASN A 35 10.87 1.07 -4.43
N SER A 36 10.20 0.21 -5.21
CA SER A 36 10.41 0.13 -6.66
C SER A 36 9.84 1.32 -7.45
N LEU A 37 9.04 2.18 -6.82
CA LEU A 37 8.51 3.38 -7.47
C LEU A 37 9.57 4.48 -7.61
N PRO A 38 9.45 5.34 -8.63
CA PRO A 38 10.22 6.58 -8.78
C PRO A 38 10.14 7.50 -7.56
N ALA A 39 11.18 8.32 -7.35
CA ALA A 39 11.30 9.17 -6.17
C ALA A 39 10.19 10.22 -6.05
N ASP A 40 9.75 10.80 -7.17
CA ASP A 40 8.65 11.75 -7.27
C ASP A 40 7.31 11.13 -6.85
N LEU A 41 7.00 9.92 -7.34
CA LEU A 41 5.78 9.23 -6.95
C LEU A 41 5.79 8.80 -5.48
N LYS A 42 6.96 8.37 -4.97
CA LYS A 42 7.12 8.08 -3.53
C LYS A 42 6.87 9.32 -2.69
N ALA A 43 7.43 10.47 -3.08
CA ALA A 43 7.23 11.73 -2.38
C ALA A 43 5.75 12.15 -2.37
N LEU A 44 5.04 11.99 -3.50
CA LEU A 44 3.60 12.25 -3.57
C LEU A 44 2.79 11.37 -2.59
N ILE A 45 3.05 10.06 -2.59
CA ILE A 45 2.36 9.11 -1.71
C ILE A 45 2.63 9.46 -0.24
N ILE A 46 3.89 9.72 0.13
CA ILE A 46 4.27 10.10 1.50
C ILE A 46 3.56 11.41 1.90
N SER A 47 3.55 12.42 1.03
CA SER A 47 2.89 13.69 1.33
C SER A 47 1.38 13.53 1.58
N ARG A 48 0.71 12.64 0.82
CA ARG A 48 -0.72 12.33 1.03
C ARG A 48 -0.93 11.57 2.33
N TRP A 49 -0.06 10.61 2.62
CA TRP A 49 -0.09 9.85 3.88
C TRP A 49 0.06 10.76 5.10
N ASP A 50 1.05 11.65 5.10
CA ASP A 50 1.30 12.57 6.21
C ASP A 50 0.11 13.52 6.44
N ALA A 51 -0.55 13.95 5.35
CA ALA A 51 -1.78 14.72 5.42
C ALA A 51 -2.96 13.93 6.03
N GLU A 52 -3.11 12.64 5.68
CA GLU A 52 -4.14 11.80 6.31
C GLU A 52 -3.85 11.50 7.78
N MET A 53 -2.58 11.28 8.13
CA MET A 53 -2.18 10.98 9.52
C MET A 53 -2.46 12.15 10.47
N THR A 54 -2.33 13.38 9.98
CA THR A 54 -2.57 14.59 10.76
C THR A 54 -4.05 14.98 10.86
N THR A 55 -4.90 14.45 9.99
CA THR A 55 -6.32 14.80 9.90
C THR A 55 -7.22 13.63 10.30
N THR A 56 -7.33 12.64 9.42
CA THR A 56 -8.25 11.50 9.54
C THR A 56 -7.89 10.57 10.69
N PHE A 57 -6.59 10.24 10.82
CA PHE A 57 -6.15 9.20 11.76
C PHE A 57 -5.70 9.71 13.13
N LYS A 58 -5.74 11.02 13.37
CA LYS A 58 -5.17 11.63 14.58
C LYS A 58 -5.70 10.97 15.87
N ARG A 59 -7.03 10.83 15.99
CA ARG A 59 -7.66 10.23 17.18
C ARG A 59 -7.37 8.74 17.33
N GLU A 60 -7.37 8.00 16.22
CA GLU A 60 -7.05 6.57 16.23
C GLU A 60 -5.59 6.33 16.61
N LEU A 61 -4.70 7.20 16.14
CA LEU A 61 -3.29 7.16 16.50
C LEU A 61 -3.05 7.51 17.96
N GLU A 62 -3.71 8.56 18.48
CA GLU A 62 -3.65 8.91 19.90
C GLU A 62 -4.12 7.75 20.78
N TRP A 63 -5.25 7.12 20.41
CA TRP A 63 -5.75 5.94 21.11
C TRP A 63 -4.76 4.78 21.03
N ALA A 64 -4.26 4.45 19.83
CA ALA A 64 -3.37 3.32 19.64
C ALA A 64 -2.05 3.52 20.41
N THR A 65 -1.49 4.73 20.40
CA THR A 65 -0.26 5.06 21.14
C THR A 65 -0.43 4.90 22.67
N GLN A 66 -1.65 5.10 23.19
CA GLN A 66 -1.95 4.94 24.62
C GLN A 66 -2.24 3.50 25.03
N ASN A 67 -2.77 2.68 24.11
CA ASN A 67 -3.33 1.37 24.44
C ASN A 67 -2.49 0.19 23.91
N PHE A 68 -1.59 0.41 22.95
CA PHE A 68 -0.70 -0.64 22.47
C PHE A 68 0.55 -0.76 23.35
N PRO A 69 0.97 -2.00 23.70
CA PRO A 69 2.15 -2.24 24.54
C PRO A 69 3.48 -1.91 23.85
N HIS A 70 3.47 -1.64 22.55
CA HIS A 70 4.66 -1.36 21.75
C HIS A 70 4.51 -0.05 20.98
N PRO A 71 5.61 0.72 20.82
CA PRO A 71 5.60 1.92 19.98
C PRO A 71 5.14 1.59 18.56
N ILE A 72 4.20 2.38 18.05
CA ILE A 72 3.69 2.26 16.69
C ILE A 72 4.52 3.17 15.79
N ASP A 73 5.17 2.58 14.78
CA ASP A 73 5.85 3.34 13.73
C ASP A 73 4.80 3.92 12.77
N THR A 74 4.63 5.24 12.83
CA THR A 74 3.64 5.99 12.05
C THR A 74 4.16 6.45 10.70
N SER A 75 5.45 6.25 10.44
CA SER A 75 6.02 6.52 9.12
C SER A 75 5.31 5.65 8.08
N PHE A 76 5.18 6.16 6.86
CA PHE A 76 4.52 5.42 5.79
C PHE A 76 5.15 4.02 5.60
N VAL A 77 6.48 3.94 5.61
CA VAL A 77 7.21 2.66 5.47
C VAL A 77 6.98 1.74 6.67
N GLY A 78 6.96 2.30 7.88
CA GLY A 78 6.59 1.57 9.10
C GLY A 78 5.20 0.94 9.00
N ALA A 79 4.21 1.72 8.53
CA ALA A 79 2.85 1.25 8.32
C ALA A 79 2.77 0.12 7.26
N LEU A 80 3.52 0.22 6.16
CA LEU A 80 3.60 -0.86 5.15
C LEU A 80 4.18 -2.16 5.72
N ARG A 81 5.23 -2.07 6.55
CA ARG A 81 5.84 -3.22 7.23
C ARG A 81 4.87 -3.84 8.23
N GLY A 82 4.26 -3.01 9.08
CA GLY A 82 3.26 -3.43 10.06
C GLY A 82 2.09 -4.17 9.41
N ALA A 83 1.59 -3.66 8.28
CA ALA A 83 0.50 -4.32 7.58
C ALA A 83 0.91 -5.60 6.84
N SER A 84 2.13 -5.66 6.30
CA SER A 84 2.65 -6.90 5.69
C SER A 84 2.75 -8.00 6.75
N ARG A 85 3.23 -7.65 7.95
CA ARG A 85 3.30 -8.54 9.11
C ARG A 85 1.90 -8.93 9.61
N ALA A 86 0.99 -7.97 9.78
CA ALA A 86 -0.38 -8.24 10.19
C ALA A 86 -1.10 -9.18 9.20
N ASN A 87 -0.88 -9.00 7.89
CA ASN A 87 -1.44 -9.89 6.87
C ASN A 87 -0.88 -11.32 6.96
N GLU A 88 0.40 -11.47 7.32
CA GLU A 88 1.01 -12.78 7.59
C GLU A 88 0.42 -13.40 8.86
N GLU A 89 0.33 -12.65 9.95
CA GLU A 89 -0.27 -13.10 11.22
C GLU A 89 -1.74 -13.51 11.04
N LEU A 90 -2.52 -12.78 10.24
CA LEU A 90 -3.91 -13.13 9.92
C LEU A 90 -4.06 -14.48 9.19
N ARG A 91 -3.06 -14.92 8.42
CA ARG A 91 -3.07 -16.26 7.79
C ARG A 91 -2.94 -17.37 8.83
N TYR A 92 -2.35 -17.04 9.97
CA TYR A 92 -2.12 -17.94 11.10
C TYR A 92 -2.91 -17.49 12.34
N ILE A 93 -4.04 -16.80 12.16
CA ILE A 93 -4.85 -16.25 13.28
C ILE A 93 -5.31 -17.35 14.26
N TRP A 94 -5.43 -18.58 13.78
CA TRP A 94 -5.74 -19.77 14.59
C TRP A 94 -4.61 -20.19 15.54
N GLU A 95 -3.40 -19.61 15.41
CA GLU A 95 -2.26 -19.81 16.31
C GLU A 95 -2.28 -18.88 17.54
N GLY A 96 -3.34 -18.08 17.72
CA GLY A 96 -3.63 -17.38 18.98
C GLY A 96 -2.86 -16.07 19.22
N ARG A 97 -2.32 -15.45 18.18
CA ARG A 97 -1.75 -14.08 18.25
C ARG A 97 -2.73 -13.09 17.61
N ASP A 98 -3.22 -12.13 18.38
CA ASP A 98 -4.16 -11.09 17.92
C ASP A 98 -3.67 -9.67 18.22
N ASP A 99 -2.35 -9.48 18.29
CA ASP A 99 -1.73 -8.19 18.64
C ASP A 99 -1.47 -7.32 17.39
N SER A 100 -2.24 -7.48 16.32
CA SER A 100 -1.97 -6.81 15.05
C SER A 100 -2.78 -5.50 14.91
N TYR A 101 -2.09 -4.36 14.99
CA TYR A 101 -2.64 -3.05 14.65
C TYR A 101 -2.10 -2.56 13.30
N THR A 102 -2.94 -1.91 12.50
CA THR A 102 -2.53 -1.33 11.22
C THR A 102 -3.23 0.01 10.96
N LEU A 103 -2.44 0.93 10.41
CA LEU A 103 -2.87 2.27 9.99
C LEU A 103 -3.33 2.30 8.51
N LEU A 104 -3.35 1.16 7.80
CA LEU A 104 -3.55 1.15 6.34
C LEU A 104 -5.01 1.12 5.87
N GLN A 105 -5.98 1.40 6.74
CA GLN A 105 -7.40 1.21 6.40
C GLN A 105 -7.85 2.10 5.23
N ASN A 106 -7.34 3.32 5.14
CA ASN A 106 -7.65 4.27 4.06
C ASN A 106 -6.63 4.25 2.93
N LEU A 107 -5.50 3.54 3.08
CA LEU A 107 -4.44 3.50 2.08
C LEU A 107 -4.96 3.10 0.68
N PRO A 108 -5.83 2.08 0.53
CA PRO A 108 -6.35 1.72 -0.79
C PRO A 108 -7.04 2.89 -1.50
N ARG A 109 -7.88 3.64 -0.78
CA ARG A 109 -8.59 4.78 -1.33
C ARG A 109 -7.63 5.90 -1.71
N MET A 110 -6.67 6.21 -0.84
CA MET A 110 -5.64 7.20 -1.12
C MET A 110 -4.83 6.85 -2.39
N LEU A 111 -4.43 5.58 -2.55
CA LEU A 111 -3.71 5.13 -3.73
C LEU A 111 -4.57 5.15 -4.99
N GLN A 112 -5.85 4.78 -4.87
CA GLN A 112 -6.83 4.90 -5.97
C GLN A 112 -6.97 6.35 -6.43
N ASP A 113 -7.09 7.29 -5.49
CA ASP A 113 -7.24 8.71 -5.80
C ASP A 113 -5.99 9.26 -6.53
N ILE A 114 -4.79 8.85 -6.12
CA ILE A 114 -3.54 9.20 -6.82
C ILE A 114 -3.56 8.64 -8.25
N ILE A 115 -3.96 7.37 -8.41
CA ILE A 115 -4.02 6.72 -9.73
C ILE A 115 -4.98 7.46 -10.67
N LEU A 116 -6.19 7.77 -10.20
CA LEU A 116 -7.23 8.34 -11.04
C LEU A 116 -7.02 9.83 -11.31
N ASN A 117 -6.60 10.59 -10.30
CA ASN A 117 -6.57 12.06 -10.40
C ASN A 117 -5.17 12.60 -10.71
N ASP A 118 -4.12 12.06 -10.10
CA ASP A 118 -2.76 12.61 -10.22
C ASP A 118 -1.98 11.96 -11.37
N LEU A 119 -2.29 10.69 -11.70
CA LEU A 119 -1.65 9.96 -12.80
C LEU A 119 -2.48 9.94 -14.10
N GLY A 120 -3.56 10.72 -14.15
CA GLY A 120 -4.39 10.98 -15.34
C GLY A 120 -5.25 9.79 -15.77
N GLY A 121 -6.26 9.44 -14.96
CA GLY A 121 -7.13 8.25 -15.11
C GLY A 121 -7.77 8.02 -16.50
N GLU A 122 -7.88 9.05 -17.35
CA GLU A 122 -8.33 8.89 -18.75
C GLU A 122 -7.21 8.35 -19.67
N LYS A 123 -5.95 8.76 -19.46
CA LYS A 123 -4.76 8.21 -20.14
C LYS A 123 -4.29 6.86 -19.57
N TRP A 124 -4.99 6.34 -18.56
CA TRP A 124 -4.78 5.00 -18.02
C TRP A 124 -5.44 3.91 -18.88
N LEU A 125 -6.57 4.23 -19.52
CA LEU A 125 -7.40 3.27 -20.26
C LEU A 125 -7.14 3.23 -21.77
N GLU A 126 -6.53 4.28 -22.35
CA GLU A 126 -6.19 4.33 -23.79
C GLU A 126 -5.02 3.42 -24.20
N TRP A 127 -4.55 2.53 -23.32
CA TRP A 127 -3.35 1.74 -23.55
C TRP A 127 -3.67 0.37 -24.15
N ASP A 128 -3.29 0.19 -25.42
CA ASP A 128 -3.24 -1.07 -26.16
C ASP A 128 -1.76 -1.53 -26.29
N PRO A 129 -1.15 -2.17 -25.25
CA PRO A 129 0.20 -2.68 -25.40
C PRO A 129 0.22 -3.85 -26.38
N PRO A 130 1.21 -3.94 -27.29
CA PRO A 130 1.42 -5.17 -28.04
C PRO A 130 1.66 -6.30 -27.04
N LEU A 131 0.87 -7.37 -27.16
CA LEU A 131 1.02 -8.57 -26.35
C LEU A 131 2.49 -9.02 -26.40
N PRO A 132 3.08 -9.42 -25.25
CA PRO A 132 4.43 -9.95 -25.26
C PRO A 132 4.49 -11.10 -26.27
N LYS A 133 5.45 -11.03 -27.20
CA LYS A 133 5.66 -12.11 -28.17
C LYS A 133 5.84 -13.40 -27.37
N ALA A 134 5.04 -14.42 -27.72
CA ALA A 134 5.12 -15.72 -27.07
C ALA A 134 6.59 -16.19 -27.04
N PRO A 135 7.07 -16.75 -25.92
CA PRO A 135 8.44 -17.23 -25.85
C PRO A 135 8.67 -18.25 -26.98
N THR A 136 9.57 -17.94 -27.90
CA THR A 136 10.06 -18.89 -28.90
C THR A 136 10.76 -20.02 -28.15
N ARG A 137 10.18 -21.23 -28.24
CA ARG A 137 10.79 -22.47 -27.74
C ARG A 137 12.00 -22.86 -28.56
#